data_AF-A0A965BI75-F1
#
_entry.id   AF-A0A965BI75-F1
#
_cell.length_a   1.000
_cell.length_b   1.000
_cell.length_c   1.000
_cell.angle_alpha   90.00
_cell.angle_beta   90.00
_cell.angle_gamma   90.00
#
_symmetry.space_group_name_H-M   'P 1'
#
loop_
_entity.id
_entity.type
_entity.pdbx_description
1 polymer ?
#
loop_
_entity_poly.entity_id
_entity_poly.type
_entity_poly.pdbx_seq_one_letter_code
_entity_poly.pdbx_strand_id
1 'polypeptide(L)'
;HAAAWALRDCDVVFGIGCSFAQGSFSPPIPPGKTVIHATNDPADLDRHVEADLAIVGDARIVLRQLIEAVHALLSSGHVRASRDAFHSAIEEARQKGVADRHDQNTASTLPINPYRVISEVMRAVNPDETIVTHDSGNPRDQLLPNWVSTSPRGYLGWGKSTQLGTGLGIIMGAKLAHPEKLCINFMGDLAFGTAAIELETAVRERIGTLTVLLNNSVMGGYTAYMPTASSTYRSNRLSGDYTAVARGLGAHAERVEQPGDLAGAIARAIQATLGGRPALIEAITKEEPVFLRARDAVLGASH
;
A
#
# COMPACT_ATOMS: atom_id res chain seq x y z
N HIS A 1 0.27 11.05 -6.87
CA HIS A 1 0.26 12.35 -7.58
C HIS A 1 -1.15 12.82 -7.94
N ALA A 2 -1.94 12.09 -8.74
CA ALA A 2 -3.32 12.50 -9.09
C ALA A 2 -4.22 12.83 -7.88
N ALA A 3 -4.27 11.98 -6.86
CA ALA A 3 -5.07 12.26 -5.66
C ALA A 3 -4.61 13.51 -4.90
N ALA A 4 -3.29 13.74 -4.80
CA ALA A 4 -2.74 14.93 -4.15
C ALA A 4 -3.02 16.21 -4.97
N TRP A 5 -2.92 16.12 -6.30
CA TRP A 5 -3.31 17.20 -7.20
C TRP A 5 -4.79 17.53 -7.04
N ALA A 6 -5.67 16.52 -7.11
CA ALA A 6 -7.12 16.71 -7.00
C ALA A 6 -7.50 17.33 -5.65
N LEU A 7 -6.86 16.90 -4.55
CA LEU A 7 -7.12 17.46 -3.23
C LEU A 7 -6.68 18.93 -3.09
N ARG A 8 -5.61 19.35 -3.80
CA ARG A 8 -5.21 20.76 -3.85
C ARG A 8 -6.13 21.60 -4.72
N ASP A 9 -6.56 21.07 -5.86
CA ASP A 9 -7.26 21.82 -6.90
C ASP A 9 -8.79 21.86 -6.71
N CYS A 10 -9.38 20.86 -6.06
CA CYS A 10 -10.82 20.81 -5.81
C CYS A 10 -11.33 22.00 -4.96
N ASP A 11 -12.61 22.30 -5.04
CA ASP A 11 -13.32 23.24 -4.16
C ASP A 11 -14.16 22.51 -3.10
N VAL A 12 -14.57 21.27 -3.37
CA VAL A 12 -15.36 20.41 -2.48
C VAL A 12 -14.67 19.08 -2.23
N VAL A 13 -14.61 18.66 -0.97
CA VAL A 13 -14.18 17.31 -0.54
C VAL A 13 -15.37 16.58 0.05
N PHE A 14 -15.86 15.55 -0.65
CA PHE A 14 -16.94 14.70 -0.14
C PHE A 14 -16.39 13.37 0.37
N GLY A 15 -16.22 13.26 1.70
CA GLY A 15 -15.78 12.03 2.37
C GLY A 15 -16.95 11.14 2.73
N ILE A 16 -16.94 9.90 2.24
CA ILE A 16 -17.98 8.90 2.49
C ILE A 16 -17.35 7.67 3.14
N GLY A 17 -17.82 7.31 4.35
CA GLY A 17 -17.32 6.14 5.07
C GLY A 17 -15.84 6.24 5.47
N CYS A 18 -15.32 7.46 5.61
CA CYS A 18 -13.98 7.73 6.12
C CYS A 18 -14.06 8.50 7.45
N SER A 19 -13.00 8.44 8.26
CA SER A 19 -12.94 9.12 9.56
C SER A 19 -12.26 10.49 9.52
N PHE A 20 -11.81 10.93 8.34
CA PHE A 20 -10.89 12.08 8.16
C PHE A 20 -9.74 12.13 9.17
N ALA A 21 -9.27 10.95 9.61
CA ALA A 21 -8.26 10.86 10.64
C ALA A 21 -6.94 11.52 10.20
N GLN A 22 -6.50 12.53 10.96
CA GLN A 22 -5.20 13.17 10.76
C GLN A 22 -4.08 12.38 11.46
N GLY A 23 -2.91 12.37 10.83
CA GLY A 23 -1.70 11.73 11.35
C GLY A 23 -0.57 11.76 10.34
N SER A 24 0.57 11.17 10.70
CA SER A 24 1.78 11.14 9.84
C SER A 24 1.55 10.41 8.51
N PHE A 25 0.55 9.54 8.45
CA PHE A 25 0.26 8.66 7.32
C PHE A 25 -0.86 9.16 6.41
N SER A 26 -1.59 10.21 6.82
CA SER A 26 -2.69 10.81 6.08
C SER A 26 -2.29 12.17 5.51
N PRO A 27 -2.57 12.46 4.24
CA PRO A 27 -2.46 13.83 3.74
C PRO A 27 -3.49 14.72 4.45
N PRO A 28 -3.14 15.96 4.82
CA PRO A 28 -4.12 16.90 5.34
C PRO A 28 -5.05 17.37 4.22
N ILE A 29 -6.26 17.84 4.57
CA ILE A 29 -7.11 18.58 3.65
C ILE A 29 -6.59 20.03 3.61
N PRO A 30 -6.23 20.58 2.43
CA PRO A 30 -5.84 21.98 2.30
C PRO A 30 -6.95 22.94 2.74
N PRO A 31 -6.62 24.16 3.20
CA PRO A 31 -7.64 25.14 3.55
C PRO A 31 -8.47 25.60 2.33
N GLY A 32 -9.63 26.20 2.60
CA GLY A 32 -10.48 26.81 1.57
C GLY A 32 -11.30 25.81 0.75
N LYS A 33 -11.54 24.61 1.30
CA LYS A 33 -12.41 23.57 0.70
C LYS A 33 -13.70 23.49 1.48
N THR A 34 -14.82 23.27 0.79
CA THR A 34 -16.07 22.83 1.44
C THR A 34 -15.98 21.33 1.72
N VAL A 35 -16.09 20.95 2.99
CA VAL A 35 -15.99 19.56 3.46
C VAL A 35 -17.40 19.01 3.72
N ILE A 36 -17.75 17.95 3.00
CA ILE A 36 -18.96 17.17 3.24
C ILE A 36 -18.53 15.83 3.84
N HIS A 37 -19.07 15.47 5.00
CA HIS A 37 -18.72 14.24 5.71
C HIS A 37 -19.93 13.34 5.91
N ALA A 38 -19.96 12.22 5.20
CA ALA A 38 -20.94 11.15 5.38
C ALA A 38 -20.33 9.97 6.15
N THR A 39 -20.83 9.73 7.37
CA THR A 39 -20.36 8.64 8.26
C THR A 39 -21.54 7.96 8.96
N ASN A 40 -21.38 6.69 9.31
CA ASN A 40 -22.37 5.93 10.07
C ASN A 40 -22.22 6.11 11.59
N ASP A 41 -21.09 6.66 12.05
CA ASP A 41 -20.82 6.95 13.46
C ASP A 41 -20.72 8.47 13.68
N PRO A 42 -21.67 9.09 14.42
CA PRO A 42 -21.59 10.50 14.78
C PRO A 42 -20.30 10.90 15.49
N ALA A 43 -19.61 9.98 16.17
CA ALA A 43 -18.36 10.26 16.88
C ALA A 43 -17.16 10.49 15.93
N ASP A 44 -17.30 10.19 14.64
CA ASP A 44 -16.29 10.50 13.63
C ASP A 44 -16.41 11.92 13.06
N LEU A 45 -17.57 12.56 13.20
CA LEU A 45 -17.79 13.94 12.74
C LEU A 45 -16.94 14.92 13.55
N ASP A 46 -16.36 15.91 12.86
CA ASP A 46 -15.59 17.02 13.44
C ASP A 46 -14.42 16.61 14.34
N ARG A 47 -14.02 15.33 14.28
CA ARG A 47 -13.00 14.78 15.17
C ARG A 47 -11.62 15.38 14.91
N HIS A 48 -11.28 15.58 13.63
CA HIS A 48 -10.02 16.20 13.21
C HIS A 48 -10.18 17.18 12.04
N VAL A 49 -11.25 17.06 11.28
CA VAL A 49 -11.60 17.96 10.19
C VAL A 49 -13.06 18.34 10.41
N GLU A 50 -13.30 19.64 10.56
CA GLU A 50 -14.65 20.20 10.70
C GLU A 50 -15.37 20.10 9.35
N ALA A 51 -16.60 19.58 9.37
CA ALA A 51 -17.43 19.43 8.18
C ALA A 51 -18.38 20.63 8.04
N ASP A 52 -18.43 21.23 6.85
CA ASP A 52 -19.45 22.23 6.50
C ASP A 52 -20.84 21.59 6.39
N LEU A 53 -20.89 20.33 5.96
CA LEU A 53 -22.10 19.54 5.82
C LEU A 53 -21.88 18.12 6.36
N ALA A 54 -22.60 17.77 7.43
CA ALA A 54 -22.57 16.44 8.03
C ALA A 54 -23.78 15.60 7.60
N ILE A 55 -23.53 14.34 7.24
CA ILE A 55 -24.55 13.35 6.89
C ILE A 55 -24.32 12.11 7.76
N VAL A 56 -25.25 11.82 8.67
CA VAL A 56 -25.20 10.60 9.48
C VAL A 56 -26.01 9.51 8.80
N GLY A 57 -25.35 8.43 8.39
CA GLY A 57 -26.02 7.28 7.78
C GLY A 57 -25.06 6.26 7.19
N ASP A 58 -25.60 5.07 6.92
CA ASP A 58 -24.87 4.04 6.17
C ASP A 58 -24.51 4.54 4.76
N ALA A 59 -23.25 4.32 4.35
CA ALA A 59 -22.73 4.82 3.08
C ALA A 59 -23.54 4.34 1.87
N ARG A 60 -24.03 3.08 1.87
CA ARG A 60 -24.83 2.54 0.77
C ARG A 60 -26.20 3.22 0.70
N ILE A 61 -26.84 3.43 1.85
CA ILE A 61 -28.15 4.10 1.91
C ILE A 61 -28.03 5.57 1.44
N VAL A 62 -27.07 6.30 1.99
CA VAL A 62 -26.82 7.72 1.63
C VAL A 62 -26.51 7.85 0.14
N LEU A 63 -25.65 7.00 -0.41
CA LEU A 63 -25.32 7.03 -1.85
C LEU A 63 -26.53 6.75 -2.74
N ARG A 64 -27.43 5.83 -2.34
CA ARG A 64 -28.68 5.57 -3.11
C ARG A 64 -29.59 6.79 -3.14
N GLN A 65 -29.79 7.44 -1.99
CA GLN A 65 -30.59 8.67 -1.91
C GLN A 65 -29.99 9.80 -2.75
N LEU A 66 -28.65 9.94 -2.73
CA LEU A 66 -27.96 10.90 -3.58
C LEU A 66 -28.12 10.59 -5.08
N ILE A 67 -28.05 9.32 -5.49
CA ILE A 67 -28.29 8.92 -6.87
C ILE A 67 -29.73 9.29 -7.29
N GLU A 68 -30.73 8.99 -6.46
CA GLU A 68 -32.13 9.33 -6.71
C GLU A 68 -32.33 10.86 -6.82
N ALA A 69 -31.73 11.63 -5.92
CA ALA A 69 -31.77 13.10 -5.96
C ALA A 69 -31.12 13.66 -7.23
N VAL A 70 -29.97 13.11 -7.64
CA VAL A 70 -29.29 13.49 -8.89
C VAL A 70 -30.16 13.15 -10.10
N HIS A 71 -30.82 11.99 -10.13
CA HIS A 71 -31.74 11.63 -11.20
C HIS A 71 -32.91 12.61 -11.30
N ALA A 72 -33.53 12.96 -10.16
CA ALA A 72 -34.64 13.91 -10.13
C ALA A 72 -34.24 15.29 -10.67
N LEU A 73 -33.05 15.80 -10.31
CA LEU A 73 -32.52 17.07 -10.81
C LEU A 73 -32.27 17.03 -12.33
N LEU A 74 -31.68 15.95 -12.83
CA LEU A 74 -31.45 15.81 -14.27
C LEU A 74 -32.78 15.71 -15.04
N SER A 75 -33.78 15.01 -14.49
CA SER A 75 -35.12 14.92 -15.07
C SER A 75 -35.88 16.25 -15.05
N SER A 76 -35.57 17.16 -14.11
CA SER A 76 -36.16 18.51 -14.07
C SER A 76 -35.47 19.51 -15.01
N GLY A 77 -34.64 19.03 -15.95
CA GLY A 77 -33.96 19.87 -16.94
C GLY A 77 -32.67 20.51 -16.45
N HIS A 78 -32.14 20.11 -15.29
CA HIS A 78 -30.85 20.61 -14.82
C HIS A 78 -29.72 20.09 -15.71
N VAL A 79 -28.89 20.99 -16.25
CA VAL A 79 -27.77 20.62 -17.13
C VAL A 79 -26.51 20.48 -16.29
N ARG A 80 -25.86 19.32 -16.38
CA ARG A 80 -24.57 19.09 -15.72
C ARG A 80 -23.47 19.89 -16.44
N ALA A 81 -22.70 20.66 -15.68
CA ALA A 81 -21.48 21.29 -16.21
C ALA A 81 -20.52 20.22 -16.77
N SER A 82 -19.82 20.53 -17.87
CA SER A 82 -18.77 19.65 -18.39
C SER A 82 -17.69 19.44 -17.33
N ARG A 83 -17.17 18.21 -17.27
CA ARG A 83 -16.09 17.81 -16.38
C ARG A 83 -14.81 17.46 -17.15
N ASP A 84 -14.81 17.68 -18.47
CA ASP A 84 -13.76 17.18 -19.37
C ASP A 84 -12.39 17.76 -19.02
N ALA A 85 -12.34 19.06 -18.72
CA ALA A 85 -11.12 19.73 -18.27
C ALA A 85 -10.58 19.12 -16.96
N PHE A 86 -11.47 18.87 -15.98
CA PHE A 86 -11.08 18.28 -14.70
C PHE A 86 -10.62 16.82 -14.86
N HIS A 87 -11.33 16.02 -15.67
CA HIS A 87 -10.93 14.65 -16.00
C HIS A 87 -9.58 14.60 -16.72
N SER A 88 -9.35 15.53 -17.65
CA SER A 88 -8.06 15.63 -18.37
C SER A 88 -6.92 15.97 -17.42
N ALA A 89 -7.15 16.89 -16.47
CA ALA A 89 -6.13 17.27 -15.50
C ALA A 89 -5.81 16.15 -14.47
N ILE A 90 -6.80 15.35 -14.06
CA ILE A 90 -6.56 14.12 -13.26
C ILE A 90 -5.66 13.16 -14.05
N GLU A 91 -5.98 12.93 -15.32
CA GLU A 91 -5.24 12.01 -16.17
C GLU A 91 -3.79 12.49 -16.41
N GLU A 92 -3.58 13.78 -16.65
CA GLU A 92 -2.26 14.39 -16.74
C GLU A 92 -1.46 14.20 -15.44
N ALA A 93 -2.07 14.48 -14.28
CA ALA A 93 -1.44 14.30 -12.98
C ALA A 93 -1.13 12.82 -12.67
N ARG A 94 -1.91 11.89 -13.22
CA ARG A 94 -1.64 10.45 -13.15
C ARG A 94 -0.45 10.07 -14.01
N GLN A 95 -0.42 10.52 -15.27
CA GLN A 95 0.67 10.25 -16.22
C GLN A 95 2.00 10.84 -15.74
N LYS A 96 2.00 12.08 -15.26
CA LYS A 96 3.16 12.71 -14.64
C LYS A 96 3.67 11.85 -13.48
N GLY A 97 2.76 11.40 -12.62
CA GLY A 97 3.14 10.52 -11.52
C GLY A 97 3.77 9.20 -11.97
N VAL A 98 3.34 8.61 -13.08
CA VAL A 98 3.99 7.41 -13.63
C VAL A 98 5.39 7.74 -14.16
N ALA A 99 5.54 8.86 -14.86
CA ALA A 99 6.81 9.32 -15.39
C ALA A 99 7.83 9.61 -14.28
N ASP A 100 7.42 10.31 -13.21
CA ASP A 100 8.29 10.68 -12.07
C ASP A 100 8.89 9.44 -11.37
N ARG A 101 8.28 8.26 -11.51
CA ARG A 101 8.74 7.00 -10.90
C ARG A 101 9.46 6.07 -11.86
N HIS A 102 9.53 6.42 -13.14
CA HIS A 102 10.02 5.52 -14.17
C HIS A 102 11.40 4.98 -13.84
N ASP A 103 12.35 5.86 -13.54
CA ASP A 103 13.74 5.50 -13.27
C ASP A 103 13.89 4.56 -12.07
N GLN A 104 13.15 4.80 -10.98
CA GLN A 104 13.17 3.93 -9.80
C GLN A 104 12.54 2.56 -10.10
N ASN A 105 11.47 2.54 -10.90
CA ASN A 105 10.72 1.33 -11.26
C ASN A 105 11.41 0.47 -12.32
N THR A 106 12.37 1.02 -13.06
CA THR A 106 13.14 0.31 -14.11
C THR A 106 14.62 0.19 -13.79
N ALA A 107 15.08 0.74 -12.65
CA ALA A 107 16.46 0.69 -12.23
C ALA A 107 17.06 -0.73 -12.31
N SER A 108 18.30 -0.79 -12.80
CA SER A 108 19.15 -1.99 -12.85
C SER A 108 20.30 -1.91 -11.83
N THR A 109 20.12 -1.11 -10.76
CA THR A 109 21.13 -0.90 -9.72
C THR A 109 21.28 -2.11 -8.81
N LEU A 110 22.47 -2.24 -8.21
CA LEU A 110 22.78 -3.23 -7.19
C LEU A 110 23.23 -2.52 -5.89
N PRO A 111 22.73 -2.93 -4.71
CA PRO A 111 21.57 -3.79 -4.49
C PRO A 111 20.29 -3.24 -5.15
N ILE A 112 19.29 -4.10 -5.34
CA ILE A 112 18.09 -3.80 -6.14
C ILE A 112 17.33 -2.59 -5.58
N ASN A 113 16.82 -1.70 -6.44
CA ASN A 113 15.88 -0.67 -5.98
C ASN A 113 14.56 -1.34 -5.51
N PRO A 114 14.08 -1.11 -4.28
CA PRO A 114 12.83 -1.73 -3.81
C PRO A 114 11.61 -1.41 -4.69
N TYR A 115 11.57 -0.23 -5.32
CA TYR A 115 10.52 0.13 -6.28
C TYR A 115 10.55 -0.75 -7.54
N ARG A 116 11.74 -1.19 -7.98
CA ARG A 116 11.88 -2.17 -9.07
C ARG A 116 11.23 -3.49 -8.70
N VAL A 117 11.44 -3.98 -7.47
CA VAL A 117 10.83 -5.23 -6.98
C VAL A 117 9.30 -5.14 -7.02
N ILE A 118 8.74 -4.09 -6.44
CA ILE A 118 7.28 -3.88 -6.40
C ILE A 118 6.69 -3.75 -7.82
N SER A 119 7.38 -3.01 -8.70
CA SER A 119 6.99 -2.84 -10.11
C SER A 119 6.94 -4.18 -10.85
N GLU A 120 7.93 -5.06 -10.66
CA GLU A 120 7.91 -6.40 -11.27
C GLU A 120 6.77 -7.26 -10.73
N VAL A 121 6.48 -7.21 -9.42
CA VAL A 121 5.33 -7.94 -8.85
C VAL A 121 4.02 -7.40 -9.42
N MET A 122 3.84 -6.09 -9.49
CA MET A 122 2.64 -5.46 -10.05
C MET A 122 2.41 -5.84 -11.52
N ARG A 123 3.48 -6.02 -12.32
CA ARG A 123 3.38 -6.49 -13.71
C ARG A 123 3.03 -7.98 -13.82
N ALA A 124 3.41 -8.78 -12.83
CA ALA A 124 3.24 -10.23 -12.86
C ALA A 124 1.85 -10.70 -12.41
N VAL A 125 0.99 -9.79 -11.91
CA VAL A 125 -0.28 -10.14 -11.29
C VAL A 125 -1.47 -9.44 -11.92
N ASN A 126 -2.64 -10.06 -11.79
CA ASN A 126 -3.92 -9.43 -12.09
C ASN A 126 -4.49 -8.80 -10.79
N PRO A 127 -4.65 -7.46 -10.71
CA PRO A 127 -5.17 -6.79 -9.52
C PRO A 127 -6.60 -7.20 -9.12
N ASP A 128 -7.41 -7.64 -10.08
CA ASP A 128 -8.76 -8.14 -9.80
C ASP A 128 -8.73 -9.49 -9.07
N GLU A 129 -7.64 -10.23 -9.18
CA GLU A 129 -7.44 -11.57 -8.61
C GLU A 129 -6.45 -11.58 -7.45
N THR A 130 -6.00 -10.39 -7.01
CA THR A 130 -4.95 -10.25 -6.01
C THR A 130 -5.43 -9.49 -4.79
N ILE A 131 -5.11 -10.00 -3.60
CA ILE A 131 -5.17 -9.26 -2.34
C ILE A 131 -3.74 -8.97 -1.92
N VAL A 132 -3.44 -7.71 -1.61
CA VAL A 132 -2.13 -7.30 -1.12
C VAL A 132 -2.22 -6.73 0.29
N THR A 133 -1.17 -6.94 1.06
CA THR A 133 -0.85 -6.16 2.25
C THR A 133 0.64 -5.82 2.25
N HIS A 134 1.06 -5.04 3.22
CA HIS A 134 2.46 -4.73 3.46
C HIS A 134 2.79 -5.02 4.93
N ASP A 135 4.01 -4.73 5.38
CA ASP A 135 4.32 -4.58 6.81
C ASP A 135 4.75 -3.13 7.14
N SER A 136 4.83 -2.85 8.44
CA SER A 136 5.18 -1.54 8.99
C SER A 136 6.59 -1.11 8.55
N GLY A 137 6.75 0.19 8.32
CA GLY A 137 8.01 0.79 7.86
C GLY A 137 8.02 1.07 6.36
N ASN A 138 9.22 1.08 5.78
CA ASN A 138 9.45 1.48 4.39
C ASN A 138 8.63 0.70 3.34
N PRO A 139 8.34 -0.61 3.48
CA PRO A 139 7.52 -1.34 2.51
C PRO A 139 6.16 -0.67 2.24
N ARG A 140 5.54 -0.03 3.23
CA ARG A 140 4.31 0.77 3.05
C ARG A 140 4.51 1.87 2.02
N ASP A 141 5.45 2.75 2.30
CA ASP A 141 5.66 3.97 1.53
C ASP A 141 6.25 3.66 0.15
N GLN A 142 6.90 2.50 0.02
CA GLN A 142 7.39 1.99 -1.26
C GLN A 142 6.28 1.36 -2.11
N LEU A 143 5.34 0.64 -1.47
CA LEU A 143 4.22 -0.04 -2.13
C LEU A 143 3.15 0.94 -2.62
N LEU A 144 2.71 1.86 -1.75
CA LEU A 144 1.62 2.81 -2.00
C LEU A 144 1.69 3.55 -3.35
N PRO A 145 2.84 4.07 -3.81
CA PRO A 145 2.90 4.80 -5.07
C PRO A 145 2.81 3.89 -6.30
N ASN A 146 3.08 2.59 -6.18
CA ASN A 146 3.21 1.67 -7.32
C ASN A 146 2.15 0.57 -7.37
N TRP A 147 1.45 0.30 -6.26
CA TRP A 147 0.39 -0.67 -6.24
C TRP A 147 -0.95 -0.06 -6.63
N VAL A 148 -1.66 -0.72 -7.55
CA VAL A 148 -3.04 -0.36 -7.92
C VAL A 148 -3.94 -1.51 -7.53
N SER A 149 -4.92 -1.24 -6.68
CA SER A 149 -5.99 -2.19 -6.36
C SER A 149 -7.27 -1.78 -7.08
N THR A 150 -7.95 -2.75 -7.68
CA THR A 150 -9.14 -2.55 -8.52
C THR A 150 -10.41 -3.07 -7.86
N SER A 151 -10.30 -3.76 -6.72
CA SER A 151 -11.42 -4.37 -6.00
C SER A 151 -11.48 -3.92 -4.53
N PRO A 152 -12.69 -3.76 -3.96
CA PRO A 152 -12.84 -3.56 -2.52
C PRO A 152 -12.14 -4.68 -1.74
N ARG A 153 -11.38 -4.32 -0.70
CA ARG A 153 -10.56 -5.24 0.12
C ARG A 153 -9.42 -5.96 -0.65
N GLY A 154 -9.13 -5.56 -1.89
CA GLY A 154 -7.93 -6.01 -2.62
C GLY A 154 -6.62 -5.41 -2.09
N TYR A 155 -6.71 -4.37 -1.25
CA TYR A 155 -5.59 -3.79 -0.51
C TYR A 155 -5.94 -3.72 0.98
N LEU A 156 -5.19 -4.46 1.79
CA LEU A 156 -5.37 -4.54 3.24
C LEU A 156 -4.25 -3.72 3.92
N GLY A 157 -4.42 -2.40 3.97
CA GLY A 157 -3.54 -1.53 4.75
C GLY A 157 -4.00 -1.37 6.19
N TRP A 158 -3.07 -1.25 7.12
CA TRP A 158 -3.40 -0.81 8.48
C TRP A 158 -3.61 0.70 8.50
N GLY A 159 -4.56 1.14 9.33
CA GLY A 159 -4.87 2.55 9.52
C GLY A 159 -3.96 3.22 10.56
N LYS A 160 -4.22 2.97 11.84
CA LYS A 160 -3.68 3.76 12.96
C LYS A 160 -2.55 3.11 13.75
N SER A 161 -2.45 1.77 13.73
CA SER A 161 -1.43 1.04 14.48
C SER A 161 -0.44 0.37 13.53
N THR A 162 0.84 0.41 13.86
CA THR A 162 1.96 0.04 12.96
C THR A 162 2.86 -1.03 13.59
N GLN A 163 2.30 -2.19 13.91
CA GLN A 163 3.05 -3.33 14.45
C GLN A 163 3.93 -3.97 13.37
N LEU A 164 5.15 -4.37 13.74
CA LEU A 164 6.05 -5.15 12.89
C LEU A 164 5.62 -6.62 12.88
N GLY A 165 5.58 -7.23 11.69
CA GLY A 165 5.29 -8.65 11.48
C GLY A 165 3.80 -8.97 11.30
N THR A 166 2.92 -7.98 11.41
CA THR A 166 1.47 -8.20 11.35
C THR A 166 0.96 -8.54 9.94
N GLY A 167 1.69 -8.13 8.89
CA GLY A 167 1.29 -8.36 7.50
C GLY A 167 1.14 -9.86 7.18
N LEU A 168 1.97 -10.73 7.79
CA LEU A 168 1.93 -12.17 7.51
C LEU A 168 0.63 -12.81 7.99
N GLY A 169 0.19 -12.49 9.21
CA GLY A 169 -1.09 -12.98 9.74
C GLY A 169 -2.30 -12.45 8.95
N ILE A 170 -2.27 -11.16 8.58
CA ILE A 170 -3.32 -10.54 7.76
C ILE A 170 -3.46 -11.27 6.42
N ILE A 171 -2.35 -11.52 5.73
CA ILE A 171 -2.39 -12.10 4.39
C ILE A 171 -2.79 -13.58 4.39
N MET A 172 -2.40 -14.32 5.44
CA MET A 172 -2.87 -15.69 5.65
C MET A 172 -4.39 -15.72 5.87
N GLY A 173 -4.92 -14.82 6.69
CA GLY A 173 -6.36 -14.67 6.89
C GLY A 173 -7.11 -14.33 5.59
N ALA A 174 -6.53 -13.44 4.78
CA ALA A 174 -7.08 -13.11 3.46
C ALA A 174 -7.12 -14.33 2.53
N LYS A 175 -6.06 -15.14 2.50
CA LYS A 175 -6.00 -16.37 1.70
C LYS A 175 -7.01 -17.42 2.16
N LEU A 176 -7.26 -17.53 3.46
CA LEU A 176 -8.30 -18.43 3.99
C LEU A 176 -9.72 -17.95 3.64
N ALA A 177 -9.96 -16.64 3.68
CA ALA A 177 -11.26 -16.05 3.31
C ALA A 177 -11.52 -16.09 1.80
N HIS A 178 -10.45 -16.00 1.00
CA HIS A 178 -10.47 -15.94 -0.47
C HIS A 178 -9.43 -16.91 -1.07
N PRO A 179 -9.68 -18.23 -0.99
CA PRO A 179 -8.72 -19.24 -1.44
C PRO A 179 -8.39 -19.15 -2.93
N GLU A 180 -9.25 -18.56 -3.73
CA GLU A 180 -9.07 -18.30 -5.16
C GLU A 180 -8.09 -17.16 -5.47
N LYS A 181 -7.90 -16.21 -4.54
CA LYS A 181 -7.08 -15.02 -4.77
C LYS A 181 -5.59 -15.32 -4.57
N LEU A 182 -4.75 -14.65 -5.35
CA LEU A 182 -3.34 -14.52 -5.03
C LEU A 182 -3.19 -13.54 -3.86
N CYS A 183 -2.59 -13.99 -2.75
CA CYS A 183 -2.47 -13.18 -1.54
C CYS A 183 -0.99 -12.87 -1.29
N ILE A 184 -0.63 -11.58 -1.35
CA ILE A 184 0.76 -11.09 -1.33
C ILE A 184 1.00 -10.16 -0.15
N ASN A 185 2.11 -10.34 0.56
CA ASN A 185 2.55 -9.43 1.62
C ASN A 185 3.96 -8.91 1.34
N PHE A 186 4.15 -7.59 1.42
CA PHE A 186 5.46 -6.94 1.31
C PHE A 186 6.04 -6.63 2.69
N MET A 187 7.14 -7.27 3.07
CA MET A 187 7.77 -7.09 4.38
C MET A 187 9.18 -6.50 4.26
N GLY A 188 9.62 -5.83 5.33
CA GLY A 188 11.04 -5.57 5.57
C GLY A 188 11.67 -6.72 6.35
N ASP A 189 12.99 -6.83 6.28
CA ASP A 189 13.81 -7.83 6.98
C ASP A 189 13.59 -7.86 8.50
N LEU A 190 13.47 -6.71 9.16
CA LEU A 190 13.15 -6.69 10.60
C LEU A 190 11.75 -7.24 10.90
N ALA A 191 10.74 -6.82 10.14
CA ALA A 191 9.37 -7.30 10.32
C ALA A 191 9.25 -8.81 10.05
N PHE A 192 9.97 -9.30 9.04
CA PHE A 192 10.04 -10.72 8.77
C PHE A 192 10.75 -11.46 9.90
N GLY A 193 11.88 -10.95 10.39
CA GLY A 193 12.61 -11.55 11.51
C GLY A 193 11.79 -11.73 12.79
N THR A 194 10.76 -10.92 13.02
CA THR A 194 9.88 -11.05 14.20
C THR A 194 8.72 -12.03 14.02
N ALA A 195 8.33 -12.35 12.78
CA ALA A 195 7.13 -13.15 12.48
C ALA A 195 7.39 -14.37 11.58
N ALA A 196 8.60 -14.57 11.08
CA ALA A 196 8.93 -15.59 10.08
C ALA A 196 8.57 -17.02 10.51
N ILE A 197 8.52 -17.29 11.82
CA ILE A 197 8.13 -18.61 12.34
C ILE A 197 6.70 -18.99 11.94
N GLU A 198 5.81 -18.01 11.71
CA GLU A 198 4.44 -18.26 11.24
C GLU A 198 4.37 -18.79 9.80
N LEU A 199 5.48 -18.75 9.05
CA LEU A 199 5.57 -19.51 7.80
C LEU A 199 5.41 -21.02 8.04
N GLU A 200 5.81 -21.54 9.20
CA GLU A 200 5.53 -22.93 9.59
C GLU A 200 4.03 -23.20 9.55
N THR A 201 3.23 -22.33 10.19
CA THR A 201 1.77 -22.43 10.20
C THR A 201 1.23 -22.45 8.77
N ALA A 202 1.70 -21.53 7.92
CA ALA A 202 1.29 -21.47 6.52
C ALA A 202 1.67 -22.75 5.74
N VAL A 203 2.82 -23.36 6.00
CA VAL A 203 3.25 -24.61 5.36
C VAL A 203 2.39 -25.78 5.83
N ARG A 204 2.25 -25.95 7.15
CA ARG A 204 1.49 -27.06 7.75
C ARG A 204 0.03 -27.05 7.31
N GLU A 205 -0.57 -25.87 7.25
CA GLU A 205 -1.97 -25.67 6.85
C GLU A 205 -2.16 -25.46 5.33
N ARG A 206 -1.07 -25.54 4.54
CA ARG A 206 -1.10 -25.36 3.07
C ARG A 206 -1.73 -24.03 2.63
N ILE A 207 -1.43 -22.96 3.35
CA ILE A 207 -1.89 -21.61 3.07
C ILE A 207 -0.91 -20.97 2.07
N GLY A 208 -1.22 -21.08 0.79
CA GLY A 208 -0.40 -20.55 -0.31
C GLY A 208 -0.40 -19.02 -0.40
N THR A 209 0.42 -18.35 0.40
CA THR A 209 0.66 -16.90 0.35
C THR A 209 2.06 -16.59 -0.21
N LEU A 210 2.19 -15.44 -0.89
CA LEU A 210 3.48 -14.92 -1.35
C LEU A 210 3.99 -13.82 -0.42
N THR A 211 5.13 -14.03 0.22
CA THR A 211 5.85 -12.98 0.94
C THR A 211 6.96 -12.43 0.05
N VAL A 212 6.94 -11.12 -0.18
CA VAL A 212 8.01 -10.39 -0.88
C VAL A 212 8.78 -9.61 0.17
N LEU A 213 10.01 -10.05 0.44
CA LEU A 213 10.88 -9.46 1.44
C LEU A 213 11.84 -8.47 0.79
N LEU A 214 11.70 -7.20 1.15
CA LEU A 214 12.58 -6.10 0.75
C LEU A 214 13.73 -6.02 1.78
N ASN A 215 14.77 -6.84 1.58
CA ASN A 215 15.87 -6.96 2.53
C ASN A 215 16.96 -5.93 2.20
N ASN A 216 17.09 -4.90 3.03
CA ASN A 216 18.16 -3.89 2.94
C ASN A 216 19.10 -3.94 4.16
N SER A 217 18.97 -4.96 5.00
CA SER A 217 19.78 -5.19 6.20
C SER A 217 19.71 -4.04 7.22
N VAL A 218 18.63 -3.25 7.23
CA VAL A 218 18.49 -2.09 8.12
C VAL A 218 17.04 -1.71 8.45
N MET A 219 16.80 -1.40 9.73
CA MET A 219 15.63 -0.63 10.14
C MET A 219 15.82 0.84 9.75
N GLY A 220 15.44 1.16 8.50
CA GLY A 220 15.71 2.44 7.86
C GLY A 220 15.07 3.64 8.56
N GLY A 221 15.74 4.79 8.52
CA GLY A 221 15.26 6.06 9.12
C GLY A 221 15.40 6.17 10.65
N TYR A 222 15.68 5.08 11.37
CA TYR A 222 15.75 5.12 12.84
C TYR A 222 17.08 5.62 13.41
N THR A 223 18.14 5.72 12.60
CA THR A 223 19.42 6.29 13.03
C THR A 223 19.26 7.69 13.62
N ALA A 224 18.33 8.50 13.09
CA ALA A 224 18.04 9.85 13.59
C ALA A 224 17.37 9.85 14.98
N TYR A 225 16.61 8.80 15.31
CA TYR A 225 15.89 8.68 16.58
C TYR A 225 16.67 7.93 17.66
N MET A 226 17.65 7.11 17.27
CA MET A 226 18.51 6.36 18.19
C MET A 226 19.98 6.38 17.75
N PRO A 227 20.62 7.57 17.74
CA PRO A 227 21.95 7.76 17.16
C PRO A 227 23.02 6.94 17.88
N THR A 228 23.06 6.95 19.21
CA THR A 228 24.02 6.16 20.00
C THR A 228 23.82 4.67 19.81
N ALA A 229 22.57 4.19 19.85
CA ALA A 229 22.29 2.76 19.68
C ALA A 229 22.67 2.27 18.27
N SER A 230 22.49 3.12 17.26
CA SER A 230 22.82 2.80 15.87
C SER A 230 24.33 2.84 15.62
N SER A 231 25.03 3.89 16.10
CA SER A 231 26.47 4.05 15.85
C SER A 231 27.34 3.12 16.69
N THR A 232 27.00 2.92 17.97
CA THR A 232 27.81 2.11 18.90
C THR A 232 27.49 0.62 18.78
N TYR A 233 26.20 0.26 18.79
CA TYR A 233 25.77 -1.15 18.88
C TYR A 233 25.24 -1.71 17.56
N ARG A 234 25.12 -0.89 16.51
CA ARG A 234 24.51 -1.28 15.24
C ARG A 234 23.12 -1.91 15.41
N SER A 235 22.37 -1.45 16.41
CA SER A 235 21.07 -2.03 16.83
C SER A 235 19.99 -2.02 15.74
N ASN A 236 20.15 -1.19 14.71
CA ASN A 236 19.25 -1.12 13.57
C ASN A 236 19.72 -1.93 12.36
N ARG A 237 20.87 -2.61 12.44
CA ARG A 237 21.40 -3.42 11.33
C ARG A 237 21.01 -4.88 11.53
N LEU A 238 20.60 -5.50 10.43
CA LEU A 238 20.17 -6.89 10.40
C LEU A 238 21.13 -7.74 9.57
N SER A 239 21.03 -9.05 9.74
CA SER A 239 21.78 -10.05 8.99
C SER A 239 20.97 -11.36 8.96
N GLY A 240 21.49 -12.37 8.26
CA GLY A 240 20.87 -13.69 8.19
C GLY A 240 20.47 -14.09 6.78
N ASP A 241 20.12 -15.36 6.63
CA ASP A 241 19.62 -15.94 5.39
C ASP A 241 18.14 -16.32 5.61
N TYR A 242 17.24 -15.39 5.28
CA TYR A 242 15.81 -15.61 5.44
C TYR A 242 15.26 -16.62 4.44
N THR A 243 15.91 -16.77 3.29
CA THR A 243 15.61 -17.83 2.32
C THR A 243 15.87 -19.21 2.92
N ALA A 244 17.00 -19.40 3.62
CA ALA A 244 17.31 -20.65 4.32
C ALA A 244 16.31 -20.95 5.44
N VAL A 245 15.90 -19.94 6.22
CA VAL A 245 14.85 -20.08 7.25
C VAL A 245 13.55 -20.56 6.61
N ALA A 246 13.07 -19.88 5.55
CA ALA A 246 11.84 -20.23 4.88
C ALA A 246 11.89 -21.65 4.28
N ARG A 247 13.02 -22.07 3.68
CA ARG A 247 13.21 -23.44 3.20
C ARG A 247 13.20 -24.46 4.33
N GLY A 248 13.85 -24.15 5.45
CA GLY A 248 13.86 -24.99 6.65
C GLY A 248 12.46 -25.23 7.22
N LEU A 249 11.57 -24.24 7.10
CA LEU A 249 10.16 -24.35 7.49
C LEU A 249 9.28 -25.01 6.40
N GLY A 250 9.83 -25.31 5.22
CA GLY A 250 9.13 -26.01 4.13
C GLY A 250 8.51 -25.12 3.07
N ALA A 251 8.67 -23.80 3.14
CA ALA A 251 8.18 -22.88 2.11
C ALA A 251 9.01 -22.99 0.82
N HIS A 252 8.44 -22.56 -0.31
CA HIS A 252 9.23 -22.22 -1.49
C HIS A 252 10.00 -20.94 -1.18
N ALA A 253 11.30 -20.88 -1.46
CA ALA A 253 12.04 -19.64 -1.20
C ALA A 253 13.16 -19.42 -2.21
N GLU A 254 13.24 -18.19 -2.70
CA GLU A 254 14.26 -17.73 -3.64
C GLU A 254 14.86 -16.41 -3.16
N ARG A 255 16.19 -16.37 -3.14
CA ARG A 255 16.97 -15.16 -2.92
C ARG A 255 17.27 -14.53 -4.27
N VAL A 256 16.98 -13.25 -4.42
CA VAL A 256 17.16 -12.50 -5.67
C VAL A 256 18.10 -11.33 -5.42
N GLU A 257 19.27 -11.37 -6.05
CA GLU A 257 20.29 -10.32 -5.96
C GLU A 257 20.40 -9.48 -7.23
N GLN A 258 19.92 -10.01 -8.37
CA GLN A 258 19.96 -9.32 -9.66
C GLN A 258 18.54 -8.92 -10.10
N PRO A 259 18.33 -7.68 -10.58
CA PRO A 259 17.03 -7.24 -11.10
C PRO A 259 16.50 -8.13 -12.24
N GLY A 260 17.39 -8.70 -13.06
CA GLY A 260 17.02 -9.58 -14.17
C GLY A 260 16.39 -10.92 -13.73
N ASP A 261 16.64 -11.35 -12.50
CA ASP A 261 16.14 -12.62 -11.98
C ASP A 261 14.76 -12.50 -11.32
N LEU A 262 14.29 -11.26 -11.07
CA LEU A 262 13.02 -10.98 -10.39
C LEU A 262 11.83 -11.63 -11.10
N ALA A 263 11.68 -11.43 -12.40
CA ALA A 263 10.52 -11.92 -13.14
C ALA A 263 10.39 -13.45 -13.06
N GLY A 264 11.52 -14.16 -13.21
CA GLY A 264 11.55 -15.62 -13.10
C GLY A 264 11.24 -16.13 -11.69
N ALA A 265 11.82 -15.49 -10.67
CA ALA A 265 11.57 -15.85 -9.27
C ALA A 265 10.11 -15.58 -8.86
N ILE A 266 9.55 -14.44 -9.27
CA ILE A 266 8.14 -14.08 -9.02
C ILE A 266 7.20 -15.11 -9.65
N ALA A 267 7.41 -15.46 -10.92
CA ALA A 267 6.58 -16.45 -11.59
C ALA A 267 6.60 -17.80 -10.87
N ARG A 268 7.79 -18.31 -10.51
CA ARG A 268 7.92 -19.58 -9.77
C ARG A 268 7.30 -19.53 -8.38
N ALA A 269 7.46 -18.42 -7.67
CA ALA A 269 6.88 -18.22 -6.35
C ALA A 269 5.34 -18.20 -6.42
N ILE A 270 4.75 -17.52 -7.41
CA ILE A 270 3.29 -17.55 -7.65
C ILE A 270 2.83 -18.98 -7.97
N GLN A 271 3.56 -19.74 -8.78
CA GLN A 271 3.18 -21.14 -9.05
C GLN A 271 3.21 -22.00 -7.78
N ALA A 272 4.16 -21.79 -6.88
CA ALA A 272 4.20 -22.48 -5.60
C ALA A 272 2.95 -22.17 -4.74
N THR A 273 2.51 -20.90 -4.69
CA THR A 273 1.32 -20.51 -3.91
C THR A 273 0.02 -21.09 -4.47
N LEU A 274 -0.09 -21.20 -5.81
CA LEU A 274 -1.22 -21.90 -6.45
C LEU A 274 -1.27 -23.38 -6.07
N GLY A 275 -0.12 -24.01 -5.83
CA GLY A 275 -0.01 -25.37 -5.29
C GLY A 275 -0.25 -25.49 -3.78
N GLY A 276 -0.66 -24.42 -3.10
CA GLY A 276 -0.88 -24.39 -1.65
C GLY A 276 0.40 -24.29 -0.81
N ARG A 277 1.57 -24.13 -1.44
CA ARG A 277 2.84 -23.96 -0.73
C ARG A 277 3.13 -22.47 -0.56
N PRO A 278 3.29 -21.94 0.67
CA PRO A 278 3.68 -20.55 0.84
C PRO A 278 5.06 -20.30 0.20
N ALA A 279 5.26 -19.09 -0.30
CA ALA A 279 6.46 -18.71 -1.02
C ALA A 279 7.09 -17.44 -0.43
N LEU A 280 8.42 -17.40 -0.39
CA LEU A 280 9.22 -16.23 -0.04
C LEU A 280 10.09 -15.83 -1.24
N ILE A 281 10.05 -14.55 -1.59
CA ILE A 281 11.07 -13.94 -2.44
C ILE A 281 11.86 -12.97 -1.55
N GLU A 282 13.11 -13.29 -1.28
CA GLU A 282 14.04 -12.39 -0.60
C GLU A 282 14.80 -11.57 -1.64
N ALA A 283 14.34 -10.34 -1.89
CA ALA A 283 15.02 -9.41 -2.77
C ALA A 283 16.06 -8.61 -1.96
N ILE A 284 17.32 -8.67 -2.38
CA ILE A 284 18.39 -7.88 -1.76
C ILE A 284 18.36 -6.48 -2.33
N THR A 285 17.91 -5.55 -1.50
CA THR A 285 17.60 -4.17 -1.88
C THR A 285 18.52 -3.17 -1.21
N LYS A 286 18.64 -1.98 -1.82
CA LYS A 286 19.31 -0.85 -1.18
C LYS A 286 18.39 -0.21 -0.13
N GLU A 287 18.98 0.47 0.85
CA GLU A 287 18.23 1.42 1.65
C GLU A 287 17.81 2.60 0.73
N GLU A 288 16.50 2.79 0.58
CA GLU A 288 15.93 3.84 -0.27
C GLU A 288 15.29 4.91 0.63
N PRO A 289 15.93 6.09 0.80
CA PRO A 289 15.42 7.14 1.66
C PRO A 289 14.35 8.01 1.00
N VAL A 290 14.17 7.92 -0.33
CA VAL A 290 13.21 8.75 -1.06
C VAL A 290 11.85 8.05 -1.13
N PHE A 291 10.88 8.62 -0.43
CA PHE A 291 9.50 8.13 -0.38
C PHE A 291 8.55 9.08 -1.09
N LEU A 292 7.76 8.55 -2.01
CA LEU A 292 6.80 9.33 -2.79
C LEU A 292 5.45 9.41 -2.08
N ARG A 293 5.40 10.21 -1.01
CA ARG A 293 4.22 10.31 -0.13
C ARG A 293 3.22 11.32 -0.68
N ALA A 294 1.94 10.94 -0.67
CA ALA A 294 0.85 11.85 -1.01
C ALA A 294 0.80 13.10 -0.10
N ARG A 295 1.15 12.94 1.18
CA ARG A 295 1.22 14.04 2.15
C ARG A 295 2.21 15.12 1.71
N ASP A 296 3.42 14.74 1.35
CA ASP A 296 4.48 15.68 0.95
C ASP A 296 4.09 16.42 -0.32
N ALA A 297 3.50 15.70 -1.28
CA ALA A 297 2.93 16.30 -2.47
C ALA A 297 1.82 17.31 -2.15
N VAL A 298 0.88 17.01 -1.26
CA VAL A 298 -0.19 17.94 -0.86
C VAL A 298 0.37 19.19 -0.18
N LEU A 299 1.38 19.03 0.66
CA LEU A 299 2.02 20.12 1.40
C LEU A 299 2.97 20.98 0.54
N GLY A 300 3.21 20.60 -0.72
CA GLY A 300 4.16 21.30 -1.59
C GLY A 300 5.62 21.13 -1.16
N ALA A 301 5.92 20.13 -0.33
CA ALA A 301 7.29 19.78 0.01
C ALA A 301 7.92 19.07 -1.20
N SER A 302 8.97 19.67 -1.77
CA SER A 302 9.82 19.01 -2.75
C SER A 302 10.62 17.89 -2.09
N HIS A 303 10.66 16.72 -2.75
CA HIS A 303 11.54 15.60 -2.39
C HIS A 303 13.01 15.94 -2.67
#